data_AF-A0A2J8RA21-F1
#
_entry.id   AF-A0A2J8RA21-F1
#
_cell.length_a   1.000
_cell.length_b   1.000
_cell.length_c   1.000
_cell.angle_alpha   90.00
_cell.angle_beta   90.00
_cell.angle_gamma   90.00
#
_symmetry.space_group_name_H-M   'P 1'
#
loop_
_entity.id
_entity.type
_entity.pdbx_description
1 polymer ?
#
loop_
_entity_poly.entity_id
_entity_poly.type
_entity_poly.pdbx_seq_one_letter_code
_entity_poly.pdbx_strand_id
1 'polypeptide(L)' 'KGHRNQVTCLSVSTDGSVLLSGSHDETVRLWDVQSKQCIRTVALKAC' A
#
# COMPACT_ATOMS: atom_id res chain seq x y z
N LYS A 1 -9.49 5.41 -3.94
CA LYS A 1 -8.39 6.04 -4.73
C LYS A 1 -7.16 5.16 -4.57
N GLY A 2 -6.60 4.68 -5.68
CA GLY A 2 -5.51 3.69 -5.69
C GLY A 2 -4.13 4.30 -5.93
N HIS A 3 -3.16 3.43 -6.19
CA HIS A 3 -1.88 3.82 -6.75
C HIS A 3 -2.05 4.54 -8.09
N ARG A 4 -1.09 5.41 -8.42
CA ARG A 4 -1.07 6.16 -9.69
C ARG A 4 -0.31 5.46 -10.79
N ASN A 5 0.41 4.39 -10.46
CA ASN A 5 1.20 3.59 -11.38
C ASN A 5 1.05 2.10 -11.05
N GLN A 6 1.75 1.24 -11.79
CA GLN A 6 1.70 -0.21 -11.60
C GLN A 6 2.07 -0.59 -10.16
N VAL A 7 1.26 -1.45 -9.56
CA VAL A 7 1.56 -2.09 -8.27
C VAL A 7 2.60 -3.19 -8.56
N THR A 8 3.73 -3.12 -7.87
CA THR A 8 4.87 -4.03 -8.09
C THR A 8 4.92 -5.14 -7.06
N CYS A 9 4.35 -4.92 -5.87
CA CYS A 9 4.32 -5.91 -4.81
C CYS A 9 3.09 -5.75 -3.92
N LEU A 10 2.69 -6.87 -3.31
CA LEU A 10 1.59 -6.97 -2.36
C LEU A 10 2.00 -7.88 -1.21
N SER A 11 1.64 -7.48 0.00
CA SER A 11 1.83 -8.29 1.21
C SER A 11 0.61 -8.12 2.12
N VAL A 12 0.22 -9.19 2.80
CA VAL A 12 -0.95 -9.22 3.68
C VAL A 12 -0.50 -9.73 5.06
N SER A 13 -1.02 -9.12 6.12
CA SER A 13 -0.76 -9.60 7.47
C SER A 13 -1.36 -10.99 7.69
N THR A 14 -0.77 -11.79 8.57
CA THR A 14 -1.22 -13.18 8.82
C THR A 14 -2.67 -13.27 9.30
N ASP A 15 -3.12 -12.26 10.05
CA ASP A 15 -4.50 -12.11 10.51
C ASP A 15 -5.44 -11.50 9.46
N GLY A 16 -4.92 -11.08 8.31
CA GLY A 16 -5.68 -10.51 7.20
C GLY A 16 -6.28 -9.12 7.48
N SER A 17 -5.94 -8.48 8.60
CA SER A 17 -6.46 -7.17 8.97
C SER A 17 -5.88 -6.05 8.11
N VAL A 18 -4.63 -6.22 7.65
CA VAL A 18 -3.85 -5.17 6.99
C VAL A 18 -3.23 -5.69 5.68
N LEU A 19 -3.23 -4.82 4.67
CA LEU A 19 -2.58 -5.05 3.39
C LEU A 19 -1.55 -3.95 3.12
N LEU A 20 -0.41 -4.35 2.59
CA LEU A 20 0.65 -3.48 2.07
C LEU A 20 0.72 -3.60 0.56
N SER A 21 0.82 -2.47 -0.13
CA SER A 21 1.05 -2.42 -1.57
C SER A 21 2.16 -1.43 -1.91
N GLY A 22 3.11 -1.87 -2.73
CA GLY A 22 4.16 -1.01 -3.30
C GLY A 22 3.91 -0.76 -4.78
N SER A 23 4.32 0.39 -5.29
CA SER A 23 4.07 0.77 -6.68
C SER A 23 5.22 1.60 -7.27
N HIS A 24 5.32 1.57 -8.60
CA HIS A 24 6.11 2.50 -9.39
C HIS A 24 5.63 3.97 -9.30
N ASP A 25 4.59 4.28 -8.49
CA ASP A 25 4.25 5.65 -8.13
C ASP A 25 5.10 6.20 -6.98
N GLU A 26 6.20 5.51 -6.66
CA GLU A 26 7.15 5.83 -5.59
C GLU A 26 6.52 5.84 -4.20
N THR A 27 5.40 5.13 -4.03
CA THR A 27 4.75 4.98 -2.73
C THR A 27 4.56 3.54 -2.29
N VAL A 28 4.58 3.37 -0.98
CA VAL A 28 4.06 2.18 -0.30
C VAL A 28 2.80 2.60 0.48
N ARG A 29 1.73 1.84 0.34
CA ARG A 29 0.43 2.10 0.99
C ARG A 29 0.08 0.99 1.95
N LEU A 30 -0.46 1.39 3.10
CA LEU A 30 -1.04 0.53 4.12
C LEU A 30 -2.56 0.65 4.05
N TRP A 31 -3.23 -0.48 4.00
CA TRP A 31 -4.68 -0.58 3.86
C TRP A 31 -5.25 -1.38 5.01
N ASP A 32 -6.36 -0.88 5.56
CA ASP A 32 -7.20 -1.65 6.46
C ASP A 32 -8.18 -2.45 5.60
N VAL A 33 -8.13 -3.76 5.69
CA VAL A 33 -8.89 -4.65 4.80
C VAL A 33 -10.39 -4.58 5.11
N GLN A 34 -10.76 -4.38 6.37
CA GLN A 34 -12.15 -4.42 6.82
C GLN A 34 -12.93 -3.16 6.40
N SER A 35 -12.34 -1.99 6.61
CA SER A 35 -12.89 -0.69 6.20
C SER A 35 -12.61 -0.36 4.72
N LYS A 36 -11.70 -1.10 4.08
CA LYS A 36 -11.22 -0.87 2.70
C LYS A 36 -10.62 0.51 2.51
N GLN A 37 -10.03 1.08 3.57
CA GLN A 37 -9.44 2.40 3.56
C GLN A 37 -7.92 2.33 3.50
N CYS A 38 -7.33 3.31 2.81
CA CYS A 38 -5.89 3.55 2.89
C CYS A 38 -5.60 4.25 4.21
N ILE A 39 -4.98 3.53 5.15
CA ILE A 39 -4.59 4.04 6.46
C ILE A 39 -3.40 5.00 6.31
N ARG A 40 -2.43 4.63 5.47
CA ARG A 40 -1.18 5.37 5.34
C ARG A 40 -0.60 5.26 3.94
N THR A 41 0.04 6.33 3.50
CA THR A 41 0.87 6.37 2.29
C THR A 41 2.23 6.90 2.68
N VAL A 42 3.28 6.18 2.29
CA VAL A 42 4.67 6.59 2.49
C VAL A 42 5.27 6.79 1.11
N ALA A 43 5.75 7.99 0.84
CA ALA A 43 6.53 8.27 -0.36
C ALA A 43 8.00 7.90 -0.10
N LEU A 44 8.57 7.10 -0.99
CA LEU A 44 9.99 6.80 -0.96
C LEU A 44 10.70 8.01 -1.55
N LYS A 45 11.55 8.66 -0.74
CA LYS A 45 12.48 9.66 -1.28
C LYS A 45 13.63 8.92 -1.93
N ALA A 46 13.92 9.24 -3.19
CA ALA A 46 15.21 8.92 -3.76
C ALA A 46 16.30 9.66 -2.95
N CYS A 47 17.36 8.93 -2.59
CA CYS A 47 18.53 9.47 -1.91
C CYS A 47 19.30 10.45 -2.80
#